data_AF-A0A6P2BU02-F1
#
_entry.id   AF-A0A6P2BU02-F1
#
_cell.length_a   1.000
_cell.length_b   1.000
_cell.length_c   1.000
_cell.angle_alpha   90.00
_cell.angle_beta   90.00
_cell.angle_gamma   90.00
#
_symmetry.space_group_name_H-M   'P 1'
#
loop_
_entity.id
_entity.type
_entity.pdbx_description
1 polymer ?
#
loop_
_entity_poly.entity_id
_entity_poly.type
_entity_poly.pdbx_seq_one_letter_code
_entity_poly.pdbx_strand_id
1 'polypeptide(L)'
;MIRAQEVFGADLAQSYGLTETIGVTTILPPSDHVAGNGNRLRSAGRAVPGIEIEIVDPETGADVPADEVGEICTRGPSVTGAYWRRPKESAESFWPGAWFKTGDAGYLDADGYVFIMDRIKDLLMSGGENIYPAEVENAIMAHPAVQETAVIGIPSEKWGETPLAVVVPKAGMTLGEDELIAFTRERLAHYKCPTAVQFTDALPRSPSGKVLKRELRAPWWEGHGRKVG
;
A
#
# COMPACT_ATOMS: atom_id res chain seq x y z
N MET A 1 -13.25 -11.04 -1.35
CA MET A 1 -13.74 -11.03 -2.74
C MET A 1 -14.51 -12.30 -3.10
N ILE A 2 -13.97 -13.50 -2.85
CA ILE A 2 -14.68 -14.79 -3.05
C ILE A 2 -16.07 -14.79 -2.39
N ARG A 3 -16.15 -14.42 -1.11
CA ARG A 3 -17.43 -14.29 -0.39
C ARG A 3 -18.44 -13.35 -1.06
N ALA A 4 -17.99 -12.29 -1.72
CA ALA A 4 -18.89 -11.36 -2.40
C ALA A 4 -19.47 -11.99 -3.69
N GLN A 5 -18.66 -12.71 -4.45
CA GLN A 5 -19.14 -13.49 -5.61
C GLN A 5 -20.16 -14.53 -5.18
N GLU A 6 -19.91 -15.26 -4.09
CA GLU A 6 -20.84 -16.26 -3.54
C GLU A 6 -22.18 -15.66 -3.08
N VAL A 7 -22.14 -14.50 -2.44
CA VAL A 7 -23.34 -13.83 -1.91
C VAL A 7 -24.16 -13.16 -3.01
N PHE A 8 -23.51 -12.47 -3.94
CA PHE A 8 -24.20 -11.65 -4.93
C PHE A 8 -24.41 -12.35 -6.27
N GLY A 9 -23.72 -13.47 -6.55
CA GLY A 9 -23.83 -14.19 -7.82
C GLY A 9 -23.41 -13.35 -9.02
N ALA A 10 -22.49 -12.41 -8.83
CA ALA A 10 -22.08 -11.43 -9.82
C ALA A 10 -20.60 -11.53 -10.15
N ASP A 11 -20.29 -11.24 -11.41
CA ASP A 11 -18.94 -10.99 -11.88
C ASP A 11 -18.39 -9.71 -11.25
N LEU A 12 -17.14 -9.77 -10.79
CA LEU A 12 -16.46 -8.64 -10.16
C LEU A 12 -15.40 -8.09 -11.10
N ALA A 13 -15.24 -6.77 -11.09
CA ALA A 13 -14.09 -6.10 -11.69
C ALA A 13 -13.43 -5.24 -10.62
N GLN A 14 -12.12 -5.04 -10.74
CA GLN A 14 -11.36 -4.13 -9.89
C GLN A 14 -10.76 -3.03 -10.74
N SER A 15 -10.77 -1.80 -10.24
CA SER A 15 -10.12 -0.66 -10.88
C SER A 15 -9.19 0.03 -9.90
N TYR A 16 -8.05 0.50 -10.40
CA TYR A 16 -7.16 1.39 -9.67
C TYR A 16 -7.01 2.70 -10.42
N GLY A 17 -6.90 3.78 -9.66
CA GLY A 17 -6.46 5.08 -10.12
C GLY A 17 -6.66 6.13 -9.04
N LEU A 18 -6.50 7.39 -9.42
CA LEU A 18 -6.36 8.53 -8.53
C LEU A 18 -7.27 9.67 -9.00
N THR A 19 -7.46 10.68 -8.14
CA THR A 19 -8.15 11.92 -8.56
C THR A 19 -7.41 12.55 -9.74
N GLU A 20 -6.08 12.52 -9.66
CA GLU A 20 -5.13 13.06 -10.64
C GLU A 20 -5.13 12.32 -11.97
N THR A 21 -5.75 11.14 -12.06
CA THR A 21 -5.84 10.32 -13.29
C THR A 21 -7.27 10.16 -13.82
N ILE A 22 -8.22 10.98 -13.31
CA ILE A 22 -9.66 10.88 -13.60
C ILE A 22 -10.21 9.49 -13.22
N GLY A 23 -9.77 8.98 -12.08
CA GLY A 23 -10.33 7.81 -11.42
C GLY A 23 -9.75 6.48 -11.85
N VAL A 24 -9.79 6.12 -13.14
CA VAL A 24 -9.39 4.78 -13.59
C VAL A 24 -8.13 4.84 -14.47
N THR A 25 -7.06 4.24 -13.95
CA THR A 25 -5.77 4.06 -14.60
C THR A 25 -5.62 2.61 -15.09
N THR A 26 -6.03 1.64 -14.28
CA THR A 26 -5.97 0.20 -14.61
C THR A 26 -7.26 -0.52 -14.27
N ILE A 27 -7.56 -1.60 -14.99
CA ILE A 27 -8.71 -2.48 -14.75
C ILE A 27 -8.27 -3.94 -14.73
N LEU A 28 -8.72 -4.67 -13.71
CA LEU A 28 -8.76 -6.13 -13.68
C LEU A 28 -10.18 -6.55 -14.11
N PRO A 29 -10.37 -7.01 -15.36
CA PRO A 29 -11.70 -7.33 -15.87
C PRO A 29 -12.25 -8.61 -15.21
N PRO A 30 -13.58 -8.84 -15.28
CA PRO A 30 -14.20 -10.06 -14.75
C PRO A 30 -13.54 -11.37 -15.18
N SER A 31 -13.09 -11.44 -16.44
CA SER A 31 -12.41 -12.61 -17.01
C SER A 31 -11.11 -12.97 -16.29
N ASP A 32 -10.42 -11.97 -15.73
CA ASP A 32 -9.18 -12.17 -14.97
C ASP A 32 -9.42 -12.13 -13.45
N HIS A 33 -10.60 -11.66 -13.03
CA HIS A 33 -11.02 -11.57 -11.63
C HIS A 33 -11.66 -12.89 -11.12
N VAL A 34 -10.98 -14.00 -11.35
CA VAL A 34 -11.47 -15.37 -11.08
C VAL A 34 -10.63 -16.05 -9.98
N ALA A 35 -11.30 -16.72 -9.03
CA ALA A 35 -10.63 -17.50 -7.99
C ALA A 35 -9.82 -18.65 -8.60
N GLY A 36 -8.61 -18.88 -8.07
CA GLY A 36 -7.71 -19.92 -8.57
C GLY A 36 -6.87 -19.51 -9.78
N ASN A 37 -7.02 -18.29 -10.31
CA ASN A 37 -6.21 -17.76 -11.42
C ASN A 37 -4.85 -17.21 -10.94
N GLY A 38 -4.13 -18.00 -10.14
CA GLY A 38 -2.83 -17.64 -9.58
C GLY A 38 -2.85 -16.37 -8.72
N ASN A 39 -1.91 -15.47 -8.95
CA ASN A 39 -1.76 -14.20 -8.25
C ASN A 39 -2.63 -13.07 -8.83
N ARG A 40 -3.32 -13.26 -9.97
CA ARG A 40 -4.04 -12.18 -10.68
C ARG A 40 -5.10 -11.47 -9.85
N LEU A 41 -5.74 -12.17 -8.91
CA LEU A 41 -6.69 -11.55 -7.97
C LEU A 41 -6.06 -10.49 -7.04
N ARG A 42 -4.73 -10.47 -6.92
CA ARG A 42 -4.00 -9.43 -6.16
C ARG A 42 -3.60 -8.25 -7.03
N SER A 43 -3.78 -8.34 -8.35
CA SER A 43 -3.42 -7.29 -9.28
C SER A 43 -4.42 -6.14 -9.27
N ALA A 44 -3.94 -4.93 -9.49
CA ALA A 44 -4.71 -3.75 -9.86
C ALA A 44 -5.19 -3.77 -11.32
N GLY A 45 -4.88 -4.82 -12.07
CA GLY A 45 -5.21 -4.99 -13.48
C GLY A 45 -4.16 -4.44 -14.43
N ARG A 46 -4.59 -4.18 -15.66
CA ARG A 46 -3.74 -3.62 -16.73
C ARG A 46 -4.18 -2.22 -17.10
N ALA A 47 -3.27 -1.45 -17.68
CA ALA A 47 -3.55 -0.10 -18.15
C ALA A 47 -4.78 -0.07 -19.08
N VAL A 48 -5.66 0.91 -18.87
CA VAL A 48 -6.79 1.13 -19.79
C VAL A 48 -6.31 1.76 -21.10
N PRO A 49 -7.08 1.68 -22.20
CA PRO A 49 -6.65 2.23 -23.49
C PRO A 49 -6.23 3.69 -23.41
N GLY A 50 -5.06 4.01 -23.97
CA GLY A 50 -4.48 5.35 -23.98
C GLY A 50 -3.73 5.74 -22.71
N ILE A 51 -3.65 4.84 -21.72
CA ILE A 51 -2.82 5.01 -20.52
C ILE A 51 -1.58 4.14 -20.64
N GLU A 52 -0.44 4.73 -20.31
CA GLU A 52 0.84 4.07 -20.17
C GLU A 52 1.20 3.97 -18.68
N ILE A 53 1.87 2.86 -18.32
CA ILE A 53 2.35 2.60 -16.97
C ILE A 53 3.81 2.19 -17.06
N GLU A 54 4.61 2.73 -16.15
CA GLU A 54 6.01 2.40 -15.97
C GLU A 54 6.29 2.27 -14.48
N ILE A 55 7.21 1.37 -14.13
CA ILE A 55 7.73 1.27 -12.76
C ILE A 55 9.13 1.84 -12.79
N VAL A 56 9.39 2.81 -11.93
CA VAL A 56 10.68 3.51 -11.87
C VAL A 56 11.24 3.49 -10.47
N ASP A 57 12.55 3.60 -10.34
CA ASP A 57 13.19 3.85 -9.07
C ASP A 57 12.76 5.24 -8.54
N PRO A 58 12.25 5.34 -7.31
CA PRO A 58 11.66 6.57 -6.79
C PRO A 58 12.68 7.70 -6.55
N GLU A 59 13.98 7.39 -6.45
CA GLU A 59 15.04 8.37 -6.21
C GLU A 59 15.61 8.91 -7.52
N THR A 60 15.84 8.02 -8.48
CA THR A 60 16.56 8.31 -9.73
C THR A 60 15.63 8.51 -10.92
N GLY A 61 14.42 7.94 -10.87
CA GLY A 61 13.48 7.91 -11.99
C GLY A 61 13.89 6.97 -13.13
N ALA A 62 14.84 6.07 -12.89
CA ALA A 62 15.27 5.06 -13.86
C ALA A 62 14.32 3.86 -13.89
N ASP A 63 14.14 3.24 -15.05
CA ASP A 63 13.30 2.05 -15.22
C ASP A 63 13.78 0.91 -14.31
N VAL A 64 12.85 0.23 -13.66
CA VAL A 64 13.14 -1.02 -12.94
C VAL A 64 12.69 -2.24 -13.75
N PRO A 65 13.38 -3.39 -13.62
CA PRO A 65 12.95 -4.63 -14.24
C PRO A 65 11.52 -5.05 -13.85
N ALA A 66 10.90 -5.88 -14.68
CA ALA A 66 9.66 -6.55 -14.31
C ALA A 66 9.83 -7.34 -13.01
N ASP A 67 8.75 -7.45 -12.24
CA ASP A 67 8.69 -8.08 -10.91
C ASP A 67 9.53 -7.39 -9.82
N GLU A 68 10.22 -6.28 -10.11
CA GLU A 68 10.89 -5.44 -9.11
C GLU A 68 10.01 -4.26 -8.67
N VAL A 69 10.05 -3.95 -7.38
CA VAL A 69 9.22 -2.90 -6.79
C VAL A 69 9.87 -1.54 -6.98
N GLY A 70 9.14 -0.62 -7.59
CA GLY A 70 9.47 0.81 -7.67
C GLY A 70 8.23 1.68 -7.47
N GLU A 71 8.31 2.94 -7.89
CA GLU A 71 7.17 3.84 -7.98
C GLU A 71 6.38 3.58 -9.26
N ILE A 72 5.07 3.39 -9.12
CA ILE A 72 4.16 3.34 -10.27
C ILE A 72 4.06 4.76 -10.84
N CYS A 73 4.45 4.92 -12.10
CA CYS A 73 4.26 6.14 -12.87
C CYS A 73 3.26 5.91 -13.99
N THR A 74 2.52 6.97 -14.35
CA THR A 74 1.53 6.89 -15.42
C THR A 74 1.55 8.10 -16.32
N ARG A 75 1.24 7.88 -17.60
CA ARG A 75 1.12 8.93 -18.61
C ARG A 75 -0.08 8.66 -19.49
N GLY A 76 -0.78 9.72 -19.87
CA GLY A 76 -1.90 9.63 -20.79
C GLY A 76 -2.85 10.83 -20.71
N PRO A 77 -3.92 10.84 -21.52
CA PRO A 77 -4.82 11.98 -21.64
C PRO A 77 -5.68 12.22 -20.39
N SER A 78 -5.78 11.22 -19.48
CA SER A 78 -6.52 11.38 -18.23
C SER A 78 -5.69 11.94 -17.08
N VAL A 79 -4.37 12.10 -17.27
CA VAL A 79 -3.48 12.61 -16.24
C VAL A 79 -3.63 14.13 -16.14
N THR A 80 -3.78 14.64 -14.93
CA THR A 80 -3.84 16.08 -14.64
C THR A 80 -2.58 16.78 -15.15
N GLY A 81 -2.71 18.02 -15.63
CA GLY A 81 -1.55 18.79 -16.08
C GLY A 81 -0.75 19.43 -14.93
N ALA A 82 -1.42 19.79 -13.84
CA ALA A 82 -0.81 20.47 -12.69
C ALA A 82 -1.79 20.56 -11.51
N TYR A 83 -1.26 20.83 -10.32
CA TYR A 83 -2.04 21.26 -9.17
C TYR A 83 -2.29 22.77 -9.21
N TRP A 84 -3.54 23.18 -8.96
CA TRP A 84 -3.93 24.59 -9.01
C TRP A 84 -3.14 25.45 -8.02
N ARG A 85 -2.47 26.49 -8.54
CA ARG A 85 -1.64 27.45 -7.77
C ARG A 85 -0.53 26.79 -6.94
N ARG A 86 -0.04 25.62 -7.37
CA ARG A 86 1.04 24.86 -6.72
C ARG A 86 2.12 24.47 -7.75
N PRO A 87 2.83 25.45 -8.34
CA PRO A 87 3.77 25.17 -9.43
C PRO A 87 4.95 24.30 -8.99
N LYS A 88 5.41 24.43 -7.74
CA LYS A 88 6.51 23.62 -7.20
C LYS A 88 6.09 22.16 -7.06
N GLU A 89 4.98 21.90 -6.38
CA GLU A 89 4.47 20.55 -6.19
C GLU A 89 4.05 19.91 -7.52
N SER A 90 3.56 20.73 -8.47
CA SER A 90 3.29 20.26 -9.82
C SER A 90 4.58 19.79 -10.50
N ALA A 91 5.66 20.57 -10.48
CA ALA A 91 6.94 20.16 -11.07
C ALA A 91 7.52 18.91 -10.40
N GLU A 92 7.39 18.78 -9.08
CA GLU A 92 7.89 17.61 -8.32
C GLU A 92 7.10 16.32 -8.59
N SER A 93 5.86 16.43 -9.07
CA SER A 93 4.95 15.30 -9.29
C SER A 93 5.11 14.62 -10.65
N PHE A 94 6.02 15.08 -11.49
CA PHE A 94 6.29 14.47 -12.78
C PHE A 94 7.78 14.17 -12.96
N TRP A 95 8.08 13.00 -13.52
CA TRP A 95 9.35 12.73 -14.18
C TRP A 95 9.36 13.33 -15.60
N PRO A 96 10.55 13.48 -16.24
CA PRO A 96 10.64 13.89 -17.63
C PRO A 96 9.71 13.09 -18.56
N GLY A 97 9.18 13.73 -19.60
CA GLY A 97 8.25 13.07 -20.53
C GLY A 97 6.79 12.99 -20.02
N ALA A 98 6.43 13.82 -19.02
CA ALA A 98 5.09 13.91 -18.44
C ALA A 98 4.61 12.61 -17.76
N TRP A 99 5.55 11.87 -17.16
CA TRP A 99 5.27 10.70 -16.33
C TRP A 99 4.85 11.16 -14.94
N PHE A 100 3.57 11.01 -14.61
CA PHE A 100 3.04 11.37 -13.30
C PHE A 100 3.41 10.35 -12.24
N LYS A 101 3.97 10.83 -11.13
CA LYS A 101 4.34 10.06 -9.94
C LYS A 101 3.09 9.80 -9.09
N THR A 102 2.64 8.55 -9.02
CA THR A 102 1.42 8.20 -8.26
C THR A 102 1.62 8.26 -6.73
N GLY A 103 2.88 8.16 -6.28
CA GLY A 103 3.23 7.93 -4.88
C GLY A 103 2.81 6.55 -4.36
N ASP A 104 2.47 5.62 -5.24
CA ASP A 104 2.19 4.21 -4.96
C ASP A 104 3.40 3.36 -5.36
N ALA A 105 3.85 2.51 -4.45
CA ALA A 105 4.88 1.52 -4.69
C ALA A 105 4.26 0.26 -5.28
N GLY A 106 4.87 -0.31 -6.33
CA GLY A 106 4.37 -1.52 -6.97
C GLY A 106 5.31 -2.03 -8.05
N TYR A 107 4.88 -3.08 -8.74
CA TYR A 107 5.61 -3.68 -9.86
C TYR A 107 4.66 -4.05 -11.00
N LEU A 108 5.24 -4.24 -12.19
CA LEU A 108 4.60 -4.86 -13.34
C LEU A 108 5.10 -6.30 -13.46
N ASP A 109 4.19 -7.25 -13.62
CA ASP A 109 4.61 -8.59 -14.03
C ASP A 109 4.90 -8.66 -15.53
N ALA A 110 5.42 -9.80 -15.99
CA ALA A 110 5.72 -10.04 -17.39
C ALA A 110 4.50 -9.96 -18.35
N ASP A 111 3.28 -10.10 -17.82
CA ASP A 111 2.01 -10.01 -18.57
C ASP A 111 1.43 -8.57 -18.58
N GLY A 112 2.13 -7.62 -17.93
CA GLY A 112 1.76 -6.21 -17.84
C GLY A 112 0.71 -5.90 -16.76
N TYR A 113 0.47 -6.80 -15.82
CA TYR A 113 -0.41 -6.56 -14.68
C TYR A 113 0.31 -5.76 -13.60
N VAL A 114 -0.36 -4.74 -13.09
CA VAL A 114 0.13 -3.89 -12.01
C VAL A 114 -0.18 -4.54 -10.67
N PHE A 115 0.80 -4.59 -9.78
CA PHE A 115 0.63 -5.04 -8.40
C PHE A 115 1.03 -3.91 -7.46
N ILE A 116 0.05 -3.39 -6.72
CA ILE A 116 0.27 -2.32 -5.76
C ILE A 116 0.68 -2.92 -4.43
N MET A 117 1.81 -2.48 -3.91
CA MET A 117 2.38 -2.94 -2.65
C MET A 117 1.99 -2.00 -1.51
N ASP A 118 2.27 -0.70 -1.62
CA ASP A 118 1.91 0.28 -0.58
C ASP A 118 1.98 1.73 -1.11
N ARG A 119 1.81 2.72 -0.24
CA ARG A 119 2.20 4.11 -0.49
C ARG A 119 3.67 4.29 -0.18
N ILE A 120 4.41 4.95 -1.07
CA ILE A 120 5.85 5.26 -0.86
C ILE A 120 6.06 5.98 0.47
N LYS A 121 5.22 6.96 0.79
CA LYS A 121 5.31 7.72 2.05
C LYS A 121 5.04 6.89 3.32
N ASP A 122 4.39 5.75 3.17
CA ASP A 122 4.05 4.82 4.25
C ASP A 122 5.03 3.65 4.33
N LEU A 123 5.98 3.53 3.40
CA LEU A 123 7.09 2.60 3.46
C LEU A 123 7.89 2.83 4.76
N LEU A 124 8.19 1.74 5.46
CA LEU A 124 9.05 1.73 6.63
C LEU A 124 10.45 1.34 6.20
N MET A 125 11.44 2.09 6.67
CA MET A 125 12.86 1.78 6.48
C MET A 125 13.45 1.31 7.81
N SER A 126 13.66 0.01 7.96
CA SER A 126 14.19 -0.58 9.19
C SER A 126 15.56 -1.21 8.93
N GLY A 127 16.62 -0.61 9.45
CA GLY A 127 17.98 -1.13 9.29
C GLY A 127 18.47 -1.21 7.84
N GLY A 128 17.93 -0.37 6.95
CA GLY A 128 18.23 -0.38 5.51
C GLY A 128 17.32 -1.30 4.68
N GLU A 129 16.35 -1.96 5.31
CA GLU A 129 15.40 -2.83 4.63
C GLU A 129 14.03 -2.15 4.50
N ASN A 130 13.42 -2.34 3.32
CA ASN A 130 12.08 -1.87 3.02
C ASN A 130 11.03 -2.82 3.62
N ILE A 131 10.13 -2.27 4.43
CA ILE A 131 8.97 -2.97 4.99
C ILE A 131 7.72 -2.29 4.47
N TYR A 132 6.91 -3.02 3.71
CA TYR A 132 5.62 -2.56 3.19
C TYR A 132 4.52 -2.85 4.22
N PRO A 133 3.93 -1.82 4.88
CA PRO A 133 2.85 -2.02 5.84
C PRO A 133 1.76 -2.98 5.37
N ALA A 134 1.31 -2.89 4.12
CA ALA A 134 0.23 -3.73 3.61
C ALA A 134 0.56 -5.24 3.66
N GLU A 135 1.83 -5.63 3.48
CA GLU A 135 2.27 -7.02 3.63
C GLU A 135 2.10 -7.48 5.08
N VAL A 136 2.51 -6.63 6.02
CA VAL A 136 2.42 -6.91 7.46
C VAL A 136 0.95 -6.92 7.92
N GLU A 137 0.15 -5.96 7.46
CA GLU A 137 -1.29 -5.86 7.72
C GLU A 137 -2.02 -7.09 7.20
N ASN A 138 -1.72 -7.57 6.00
CA ASN A 138 -2.32 -8.79 5.45
C ASN A 138 -2.00 -10.03 6.29
N ALA A 139 -0.76 -10.15 6.78
CA ALA A 139 -0.39 -11.23 7.69
C ALA A 139 -1.15 -11.15 9.02
N ILE A 140 -1.27 -9.96 9.61
CA ILE A 140 -2.02 -9.73 10.85
C ILE A 140 -3.52 -10.01 10.67
N MET A 141 -4.11 -9.57 9.56
CA MET A 141 -5.53 -9.77 9.23
C MET A 141 -5.92 -11.24 9.04
N ALA A 142 -4.95 -12.13 8.82
CA ALA A 142 -5.19 -13.58 8.79
C ALA A 142 -5.45 -14.16 10.19
N HIS A 143 -5.18 -13.41 11.27
CA HIS A 143 -5.44 -13.87 12.63
C HIS A 143 -6.96 -13.89 12.93
N PRO A 144 -7.54 -15.00 13.43
CA PRO A 144 -8.97 -15.12 13.65
C PRO A 144 -9.58 -14.06 14.57
N ALA A 145 -8.80 -13.52 15.52
CA ALA A 145 -9.24 -12.51 16.48
C ALA A 145 -9.11 -11.05 16.01
N VAL A 146 -8.49 -10.79 14.85
CA VAL A 146 -8.30 -9.43 14.33
C VAL A 146 -9.50 -9.01 13.48
N GLN A 147 -10.08 -7.85 13.79
CA GLN A 147 -11.12 -7.23 12.97
C GLN A 147 -10.50 -6.31 11.92
N GLU A 148 -9.61 -5.41 12.35
CA GLU A 148 -8.93 -4.43 11.51
C GLU A 148 -7.52 -4.19 12.06
N THR A 149 -6.61 -3.75 11.20
CA THR A 149 -5.27 -3.34 11.61
C THR A 149 -4.70 -2.27 10.69
N ALA A 150 -3.78 -1.48 11.23
CA ALA A 150 -2.90 -0.60 10.48
C ALA A 150 -1.48 -0.70 11.02
N VAL A 151 -0.50 -0.79 10.13
CA VAL A 151 0.92 -0.84 10.48
C VAL A 151 1.56 0.52 10.16
N ILE A 152 2.31 1.03 11.13
CA ILE A 152 3.04 2.29 11.04
C ILE A 152 4.48 2.13 11.51
N GLY A 153 5.38 2.95 10.99
CA GLY A 153 6.75 3.08 11.50
C GLY A 153 6.80 3.96 12.73
N ILE A 154 7.44 3.46 13.79
CA ILE A 154 7.79 4.24 14.98
C ILE A 154 9.32 4.35 15.11
N PRO A 155 9.84 5.39 15.78
CA PRO A 155 11.29 5.55 15.93
C PRO A 155 11.95 4.34 16.60
N SER A 156 13.13 3.98 16.11
CA SER A 156 14.01 2.98 16.70
C SER A 156 15.44 3.49 16.74
N GLU A 157 16.07 3.51 17.93
CA GLU A 157 17.48 3.90 18.04
C GLU A 157 18.41 2.97 17.26
N LYS A 158 18.05 1.68 17.19
CA LYS A 158 18.86 0.65 16.53
C LYS A 158 18.66 0.60 15.02
N TRP A 159 17.42 0.81 14.58
CA TRP A 159 17.02 0.53 13.20
C TRP A 159 16.52 1.75 12.42
N GLY A 160 16.49 2.93 13.03
CA GLY A 160 15.85 4.12 12.46
C GLY A 160 14.34 4.09 12.66
N GLU A 161 13.66 3.14 12.02
CA GLU A 161 12.24 2.85 12.21
C GLU A 161 12.01 1.37 12.55
N THR A 162 10.89 1.07 13.22
CA THR A 162 10.43 -0.31 13.46
C THR A 162 8.90 -0.38 13.34
N PRO A 163 8.31 -1.51 12.88
CA PRO A 163 6.87 -1.59 12.70
C PRO A 163 6.12 -1.71 14.02
N LEU A 164 5.09 -0.88 14.19
CA LEU A 164 4.05 -0.98 15.22
C LEU A 164 2.75 -1.37 14.54
N ALA A 165 2.08 -2.41 15.04
CA ALA A 165 0.75 -2.78 14.61
C ALA A 165 -0.31 -2.14 15.52
N VAL A 166 -1.19 -1.32 14.95
CA VAL A 166 -2.39 -0.83 15.62
C VAL A 166 -3.54 -1.76 15.25
N VAL A 167 -4.19 -2.38 16.23
CA VAL A 167 -5.10 -3.50 16.02
C VAL A 167 -6.45 -3.24 16.69
N VAL A 168 -7.52 -3.50 15.94
CA VAL A 168 -8.89 -3.59 16.46
C VAL A 168 -9.24 -5.08 16.59
N PRO A 169 -9.38 -5.62 17.81
CA PRO A 169 -9.84 -6.99 18.00
C PRO A 169 -11.31 -7.14 17.60
N LYS A 170 -11.72 -8.36 17.22
CA LYS A 170 -13.14 -8.68 17.08
C LYS A 170 -13.83 -8.63 18.43
N ALA A 171 -15.08 -8.14 18.42
CA ALA A 171 -15.91 -8.08 19.61
C ALA A 171 -15.98 -9.44 20.34
N GLY A 172 -15.69 -9.42 21.64
CA GLY A 172 -15.72 -10.62 22.50
C GLY A 172 -14.49 -11.54 22.38
N MET A 173 -13.49 -11.18 21.58
CA MET A 173 -12.21 -11.92 21.51
C MET A 173 -11.13 -11.19 22.30
N THR A 174 -10.25 -11.95 22.95
CA THR A 174 -9.03 -11.43 23.59
C THR A 174 -7.84 -11.77 22.71
N LEU A 175 -6.89 -10.85 22.60
CA LEU A 175 -5.69 -11.02 21.78
C LEU A 175 -4.50 -10.44 22.55
N GLY A 176 -3.44 -11.24 22.69
CA GLY A 176 -2.18 -10.79 23.29
C GLY A 176 -1.24 -10.17 22.26
N GLU A 177 -0.39 -9.23 22.70
CA GLU A 177 0.67 -8.66 21.88
C GLU A 177 1.68 -9.73 21.43
N ASP A 178 2.25 -10.50 22.38
CA ASP A 178 3.23 -11.54 22.08
C ASP A 178 2.67 -12.65 21.16
N GLU A 179 1.39 -13.01 21.36
CA GLU A 179 0.68 -13.96 20.53
C GLU A 179 0.61 -13.48 19.08
N LEU A 180 0.22 -12.22 18.86
CA LEU A 180 0.10 -11.66 17.53
C LEU A 180 1.46 -11.49 16.84
N ILE A 181 2.49 -11.06 17.58
CA ILE A 181 3.86 -10.98 17.06
C ILE A 181 4.36 -12.36 16.66
N ALA A 182 4.18 -13.38 17.51
CA ALA A 182 4.54 -14.76 17.20
C ALA A 182 3.81 -15.26 15.94
N PHE A 183 2.51 -14.97 15.82
CA PHE A 183 1.73 -15.31 14.63
C PHE A 183 2.29 -14.70 13.34
N THR A 184 2.80 -13.47 13.39
CA THR A 184 3.43 -12.83 12.23
C THR A 184 4.78 -13.46 11.85
N ARG A 185 5.57 -13.91 12.84
CA ARG A 185 6.88 -14.54 12.62
C ARG A 185 6.82 -15.88 11.89
N GLU A 186 5.68 -16.56 11.95
CA GLU A 186 5.45 -17.78 11.17
C GLU A 186 5.19 -17.50 9.68
N ARG A 187 4.92 -16.24 9.30
CA ARG A 187 4.40 -15.85 7.98
C ARG A 187 5.28 -14.83 7.26
N LEU A 188 6.09 -14.09 8.00
CA LEU A 188 6.93 -13.01 7.48
C LEU A 188 8.38 -13.24 7.87
N ALA A 189 9.29 -12.65 7.09
CA ALA A 189 10.67 -12.51 7.52
C ALA A 189 10.73 -11.69 8.84
N HIS A 190 11.61 -12.09 9.76
CA HIS A 190 11.64 -11.54 11.12
C HIS A 190 11.74 -10.01 11.16
N TYR A 191 12.51 -9.40 10.27
CA TYR A 191 12.69 -7.95 10.22
C TYR A 191 11.41 -7.18 9.83
N LYS A 192 10.46 -7.83 9.16
CA LYS A 192 9.17 -7.24 8.78
C LYS A 192 8.12 -7.33 9.89
N CYS A 193 8.34 -8.18 10.89
CA CYS A 193 7.36 -8.42 11.94
C CYS A 193 7.22 -7.18 12.85
N PRO A 194 6.01 -6.87 13.34
CA PRO A 194 5.84 -5.83 14.34
C PRO A 194 6.70 -6.11 15.57
N THR A 195 7.31 -5.06 16.11
CA THR A 195 8.04 -5.13 17.38
C THR A 195 7.19 -4.71 18.56
N ALA A 196 6.01 -4.14 18.29
CA ALA A 196 5.03 -3.77 19.28
C ALA A 196 3.61 -3.85 18.69
N VAL A 197 2.60 -3.99 19.57
CA VAL A 197 1.19 -3.97 19.22
C VAL A 197 0.43 -2.99 20.11
N GLN A 198 -0.38 -2.12 19.50
CA GLN A 198 -1.29 -1.22 20.20
C GLN A 198 -2.73 -1.61 19.88
N PHE A 199 -3.52 -1.96 20.90
CA PHE A 199 -4.95 -2.23 20.74
C PHE A 199 -5.78 -0.94 20.80
N THR A 200 -6.79 -0.84 19.94
CA THR A 200 -7.72 0.29 19.90
C THR A 200 -9.13 -0.17 19.52
N ASP A 201 -10.14 0.60 19.88
CA ASP A 201 -11.53 0.31 19.53
C ASP A 201 -11.84 0.61 18.06
N ALA A 202 -11.13 1.57 17.46
CA ALA A 202 -11.30 1.96 16.06
C ALA A 202 -10.07 2.67 15.49
N LEU A 203 -9.82 2.50 14.19
CA LEU A 203 -8.81 3.25 13.46
C LEU A 203 -9.33 4.63 13.04
N PRO A 204 -8.51 5.70 13.09
CA PRO A 204 -8.91 7.02 12.60
C PRO A 204 -9.10 6.99 11.10
N ARG A 205 -10.16 7.62 10.60
CA ARG A 205 -10.55 7.57 9.18
C ARG A 205 -10.94 8.94 8.62
N SER A 206 -10.68 9.14 7.33
CA SER A 206 -11.24 10.26 6.57
C SER A 206 -12.76 10.10 6.39
N PRO A 207 -13.49 11.14 5.96
CA PRO A 207 -14.90 11.02 5.57
C PRO A 207 -15.16 10.00 4.46
N SER A 208 -14.16 9.72 3.62
CA SER A 208 -14.23 8.66 2.59
C SER A 208 -13.91 7.25 3.13
N GLY A 209 -13.67 7.11 4.44
CA GLY A 209 -13.38 5.85 5.10
C GLY A 209 -11.92 5.41 5.08
N LYS A 210 -10.99 6.21 4.53
CA LYS A 210 -9.56 5.85 4.46
C LYS A 210 -8.90 5.98 5.82
N VAL A 211 -8.14 4.95 6.25
CA VAL A 211 -7.35 5.01 7.50
C VAL A 211 -6.30 6.13 7.42
N LEU A 212 -6.27 6.97 8.46
CA LEU A 212 -5.35 8.09 8.58
C LEU A 212 -4.09 7.68 9.35
N LYS A 213 -3.22 6.88 8.71
CA LYS A 213 -1.94 6.42 9.31
C LYS A 213 -1.07 7.55 9.86
N ARG A 214 -1.17 8.76 9.29
CA ARG A 214 -0.47 9.95 9.80
C ARG A 214 -0.87 10.29 11.24
N GLU A 215 -2.14 10.14 11.60
CA GLU A 215 -2.63 10.43 12.96
C GLU A 215 -2.18 9.36 13.96
N LEU A 216 -2.15 8.10 13.52
CA LEU A 216 -1.59 7.00 14.32
C LEU A 216 -0.08 7.20 14.56
N ARG A 217 0.62 7.72 13.56
CA ARG A 217 2.08 7.92 13.60
C ARG A 217 2.50 9.14 14.41
N ALA A 218 1.71 10.22 14.38
CA ALA A 218 2.09 11.52 14.96
C ALA A 218 2.54 11.46 16.44
N PRO A 219 1.86 10.74 17.36
CA PRO A 219 2.27 10.68 18.77
C PRO A 219 3.66 10.09 19.00
N TRP A 220 4.13 9.22 18.10
CA TRP A 220 5.42 8.55 18.22
C TRP A 220 6.58 9.39 17.69
N TRP A 221 6.29 10.35 16.81
CA TRP A 221 7.30 11.17 16.16
C TRP A 221 7.35 12.60 16.72
N GLU A 222 6.56 12.91 17.75
CA GLU A 222 6.70 14.16 18.47
C GLU A 222 8.11 14.26 19.07
N GLY A 223 8.81 15.36 18.79
CA GLY A 223 10.22 15.54 19.17
C GLY A 223 11.25 14.72 18.38
N HIS A 224 10.84 13.93 17.38
CA HIS A 224 11.72 13.13 16.55
C HIS A 224 11.67 13.61 15.09
N GLY A 225 12.81 13.98 14.50
CA GLY A 225 12.90 14.21 13.06
C GLY A 225 12.83 12.87 12.31
N ARG A 226 11.97 12.75 11.29
CA ARG A 226 11.97 11.58 10.40
C ARG A 226 13.33 11.51 9.71
N LYS A 227 14.14 10.48 10.06
CA LYS A 227 15.52 10.37 9.59
C LYS A 227 15.65 9.81 8.17
N VAL A 228 14.56 9.36 7.54
CA VAL A 228 14.56 8.83 6.17
C VAL A 228 13.25 9.21 5.49
N GLY A 229 13.36 9.85 4.32
CA GLY A 229 12.27 10.26 3.44
C GLY A 229 12.38 9.54 2.11
#